data_AF-A0A832SVT1-F1
#
_entry.id   AF-A0A832SVT1-F1
#
_cell.length_a   1.000
_cell.length_b   1.000
_cell.length_c   1.000
_cell.angle_alpha   90.00
_cell.angle_beta   90.00
_cell.angle_gamma   90.00
#
_symmetry.space_group_name_H-M   'P 1'
#
loop_
_entity.id
_entity.type
_entity.pdbx_description
1 polymer ?
#
loop_
_entity_poly.entity_id
_entity_poly.type
_entity_poly.pdbx_seq_one_letter_code
_entity_poly.pdbx_strand_id
1 'polypeptide(L)'
;MKKIEKNKNNYAFINELYENNKVLFEHTILESDKLSYSISYFAKKDIYDVLIKDKINSRTINYEARKKLSGSTLKYFAPIKGDVISDNFGNTFKCITHYIEYES
;
A
#
# COMPACT_ATOMS: atom_id res chain seq x y z
N MET A 1 -18.35 7.93 4.10
CA MET A 1 -17.02 7.39 3.78
C MET A 1 -16.40 8.23 2.69
N LYS A 2 -15.18 8.73 2.92
CA LYS A 2 -14.42 9.52 1.94
C LYS A 2 -13.13 8.78 1.60
N LYS A 3 -12.59 9.08 0.42
CA LYS A 3 -11.32 8.55 -0.07
C LYS A 3 -10.35 9.70 -0.30
N ILE A 4 -9.09 9.53 0.10
CA ILE A 4 -8.02 10.50 -0.14
C ILE A 4 -6.76 9.79 -0.62
N GLU A 5 -6.08 10.37 -1.60
CA GLU A 5 -4.78 9.91 -2.04
C GLU A 5 -3.70 10.38 -1.06
N LYS A 6 -2.83 9.44 -0.64
CA LYS A 6 -1.60 9.72 0.10
C LYS A 6 -0.60 10.36 -0.84
N ASN A 7 -0.33 11.63 -0.57
CA ASN A 7 0.67 12.43 -1.25
C ASN A 7 1.22 13.47 -0.28
N LYS A 8 2.22 14.25 -0.71
CA LYS A 8 2.88 15.25 0.14
C LYS A 8 1.94 16.32 0.68
N ASN A 9 0.91 16.70 -0.07
CA ASN A 9 -0.03 17.75 0.32
C ASN A 9 -1.01 17.29 1.40
N ASN A 10 -1.32 15.99 1.44
CA ASN A 10 -2.34 15.42 2.30
C ASN A 10 -1.76 14.66 3.50
N TYR A 11 -0.44 14.59 3.63
CA TYR A 11 0.24 13.75 4.61
C TYR A 11 -0.15 14.09 6.06
N ALA A 12 -0.19 15.39 6.40
CA ALA A 12 -0.57 15.84 7.74
C ALA A 12 -2.00 15.45 8.11
N PHE A 13 -2.96 15.67 7.21
CA PHE A 13 -4.35 15.28 7.41
C PHE A 13 -4.51 13.76 7.55
N ILE A 14 -3.74 12.97 6.78
CA ILE A 14 -3.78 11.50 6.89
C ILE A 14 -3.26 11.04 8.26
N ASN A 15 -2.21 11.66 8.80
CA ASN A 15 -1.75 11.35 10.14
C ASN A 15 -2.80 11.67 11.21
N GLU A 16 -3.49 12.81 11.08
CA GLU A 16 -4.61 13.17 11.96
C GLU A 16 -5.74 12.12 11.90
N LEU A 17 -6.05 11.58 10.71
CA LEU A 17 -7.03 10.48 10.57
C LEU A 17 -6.58 9.23 11.34
N TYR A 18 -5.29 8.90 11.30
CA TYR A 18 -4.73 7.78 12.06
C TYR A 18 -4.81 8.02 13.57
N GLU A 19 -4.38 9.19 14.04
CA GLU A 19 -4.42 9.58 15.46
C GLU A 19 -5.83 9.55 16.04
N ASN A 20 -6.82 9.96 15.24
CA ASN A 20 -8.23 9.97 15.64
C ASN A 20 -8.98 8.65 15.37
N ASN A 21 -8.28 7.58 14.98
CA ASN A 21 -8.88 6.28 14.63
C ASN A 21 -10.00 6.37 13.58
N LYS A 22 -9.86 7.29 12.61
CA LYS A 22 -10.83 7.53 11.53
C LYS A 22 -10.54 6.74 10.26
N VAL A 23 -9.37 6.13 10.15
CA VAL A 23 -9.00 5.28 9.01
C VAL A 23 -9.79 3.98 9.04
N LEU A 24 -10.41 3.64 7.91
CA LEU A 24 -11.14 2.40 7.69
C LEU A 24 -10.29 1.40 6.91
N PHE A 25 -9.61 1.90 5.89
CA PHE A 25 -8.85 1.10 4.93
C PHE A 25 -7.72 1.92 4.30
N GLU A 26 -6.56 1.32 4.09
CA GLU A 26 -5.47 1.92 3.30
C GLU A 26 -5.03 0.91 2.24
N HIS A 27 -4.77 1.36 1.02
CA HIS A 27 -4.34 0.49 -0.06
C HIS A 27 -3.34 1.17 -0.96
N THR A 28 -2.25 0.46 -1.23
CA THR A 28 -1.21 0.86 -2.17
C THR A 28 -1.03 -0.16 -3.29
N ILE A 29 -0.79 0.35 -4.48
CA ILE A 29 -0.43 -0.44 -5.66
C ILE A 29 0.93 0.04 -6.16
N LEU A 30 1.87 -0.88 -6.23
CA LEU A 30 3.20 -0.65 -6.79
C LEU A 30 3.42 -1.53 -7.99
N GLU A 31 3.96 -0.95 -9.04
CA GLU A 31 4.23 -1.68 -10.26
C GLU A 31 5.69 -1.53 -10.69
N SER A 32 6.26 -2.66 -11.06
CA SER A 32 7.47 -2.73 -11.88
C SER A 32 7.09 -3.22 -13.29
N ASP A 33 8.09 -3.47 -14.13
CA ASP A 33 7.88 -4.06 -15.45
C ASP A 33 7.30 -5.48 -15.37
N LYS A 34 7.65 -6.24 -14.32
CA LYS A 34 7.31 -7.66 -14.20
C LYS A 34 6.31 -7.97 -13.09
N LEU A 35 6.33 -7.19 -12.02
CA LEU A 35 5.59 -7.47 -10.79
C LEU A 35 4.65 -6.34 -10.43
N SER A 36 3.49 -6.71 -9.87
CA SER A 36 2.56 -5.79 -9.21
C SER A 36 2.39 -6.22 -7.76
N TYR A 37 2.56 -5.27 -6.85
CA TYR A 37 2.19 -5.39 -5.44
C TYR A 37 0.88 -4.65 -5.21
N SER A 38 -0.06 -5.30 -4.53
CA SER A 38 -1.26 -4.68 -3.98
C SER A 38 -1.26 -4.99 -2.49
N ILE A 39 -1.14 -3.96 -1.66
CA ILE A 39 -1.05 -4.10 -0.21
C ILE A 39 -2.16 -3.28 0.41
N SER A 40 -3.02 -3.95 1.15
CA SER A 40 -4.18 -3.36 1.82
C SER A 40 -4.05 -3.50 3.33
N TYR A 41 -4.53 -2.50 4.07
CA TYR A 41 -4.66 -2.52 5.53
C TYR A 41 -6.11 -2.27 5.91
N PHE A 42 -6.69 -3.15 6.72
CA PHE A 42 -8.05 -3.07 7.23
C PHE A 42 -8.04 -2.70 8.71
N ALA A 43 -8.28 -1.42 9.02
CA ALA A 43 -8.07 -0.87 10.36
C ALA A 43 -8.92 -1.57 11.44
N LYS A 44 -10.20 -1.82 11.16
CA LYS A 44 -11.13 -2.46 12.12
C LYS A 44 -10.69 -3.87 12.53
N LYS A 45 -9.99 -4.59 11.65
CA LYS A 45 -9.49 -5.95 11.91
C LYS A 45 -8.01 -5.96 12.28
N ASP A 46 -7.31 -4.84 12.14
CA ASP A 46 -5.85 -4.74 12.26
C ASP A 46 -5.17 -5.86 11.46
N ILE A 47 -5.46 -5.93 10.15
CA ILE A 47 -4.92 -6.96 9.23
C ILE A 47 -4.44 -6.28 7.96
N TYR A 48 -3.29 -6.74 7.48
CA TYR A 48 -2.77 -6.46 6.16
C TYR A 48 -3.02 -7.63 5.22
N ASP A 49 -3.46 -7.33 4.01
CA ASP A 49 -3.46 -8.25 2.88
C ASP A 49 -2.35 -7.83 1.91
N VAL A 50 -1.53 -8.78 1.49
CA VAL A 50 -0.43 -8.56 0.54
C VAL A 50 -0.62 -9.50 -0.64
N LEU A 51 -0.77 -8.93 -1.82
CA LEU A 51 -0.94 -9.64 -3.09
C LEU A 51 0.20 -9.28 -4.03
N ILE A 52 0.88 -10.31 -4.54
CA ILE A 52 1.94 -10.17 -5.53
C ILE A 52 1.50 -10.88 -6.81
N LYS A 53 1.51 -10.15 -7.93
CA LYS A 53 1.18 -10.68 -9.25
C LYS A 53 2.36 -10.59 -10.20
N ASP A 54 2.51 -11.62 -11.02
CA ASP A 54 3.25 -11.58 -12.26
C ASP A 54 2.39 -10.85 -13.30
N LYS A 55 2.86 -9.68 -13.75
CA LYS A 55 2.17 -8.86 -14.75
C LYS A 55 2.25 -9.46 -16.14
N ILE A 56 3.32 -10.19 -16.45
CA ILE A 56 3.55 -10.75 -17.79
C ILE A 56 2.60 -11.92 -18.00
N ASN A 57 2.53 -12.81 -17.01
CA ASN A 57 1.73 -14.04 -17.11
C ASN A 57 0.32 -13.92 -16.49
N SER A 58 -0.05 -12.72 -16.01
CA SER A 58 -1.33 -12.46 -15.33
C SER A 58 -1.64 -13.44 -14.19
N ARG A 59 -0.61 -13.87 -13.45
CA ARG A 59 -0.71 -14.91 -12.41
C ARG A 59 -0.46 -14.33 -11.03
N THR A 60 -1.25 -14.76 -10.05
CA THR A 60 -0.93 -14.54 -8.63
C THR A 60 0.28 -15.37 -8.24
N ILE A 61 1.35 -14.70 -7.80
CA ILE A 61 2.55 -15.34 -7.25
C ILE A 61 2.32 -15.66 -5.78
N ASN A 62 1.79 -14.70 -5.02
CA ASN A 62 1.55 -14.85 -3.59
C ASN A 62 0.32 -14.06 -3.15
N TYR A 63 -0.42 -14.61 -2.18
CA TYR A 63 -1.42 -13.91 -1.39
C TYR A 63 -1.26 -14.29 0.07
N GLU A 64 -1.21 -13.30 0.94
CA GLU A 64 -1.04 -13.51 2.37
C GLU A 64 -1.79 -12.44 3.18
N ALA A 65 -2.44 -12.88 4.26
CA ALA A 65 -3.02 -12.01 5.27
C ALA A 65 -2.20 -12.09 6.56
N ARG A 66 -1.86 -10.96 7.17
CA ARG A 66 -1.00 -10.89 8.35
C ARG A 66 -1.34 -9.72 9.25
N LYS A 67 -1.11 -9.90 10.56
CA LYS A 67 -1.28 -8.83 11.57
C LYS A 67 -0.24 -7.73 11.47
N LYS A 68 0.96 -8.05 10.99
CA LYS A 68 2.08 -7.11 10.93
C LYS A 68 2.90 -7.36 9.67
N LEU A 69 3.25 -6.29 8.96
CA LEU A 69 4.18 -6.38 7.83
C LEU A 69 5.61 -6.65 8.32
N SER A 70 6.34 -7.48 7.59
CA SER A 70 7.80 -7.60 7.77
C SER A 70 8.48 -6.28 7.39
N GLY A 71 9.69 -6.00 7.91
CA GLY A 71 10.46 -4.81 7.52
C GLY A 71 10.68 -4.72 6.00
N SER A 72 10.90 -5.87 5.35
CA SER A 72 11.01 -5.97 3.90
C SER A 72 9.71 -5.68 3.16
N THR A 73 8.53 -5.95 3.73
CA THR A 73 7.24 -5.63 3.10
C THR A 73 6.83 -4.18 3.36
N LEU A 74 7.21 -3.62 4.51
CA LEU A 74 6.93 -2.25 4.92
C LEU A 74 7.47 -1.21 3.94
N LYS A 75 8.63 -1.47 3.34
CA LYS A 75 9.21 -0.59 2.31
C LYS A 75 8.34 -0.45 1.05
N TYR A 76 7.50 -1.45 0.76
CA TYR A 76 6.53 -1.39 -0.34
C TYR A 76 5.22 -0.74 0.11
N PHE A 77 4.92 -0.69 1.42
CA PHE A 77 3.72 -0.02 1.92
C PHE A 77 3.91 1.48 2.15
N ALA A 78 5.10 1.93 2.50
CA ALA A 78 5.41 3.33 2.80
C ALA A 78 5.24 4.35 1.65
N PRO A 79 5.57 4.04 0.37
CA PRO A 79 5.64 5.04 -0.69
C PRO A 79 4.30 5.72 -0.98
N ILE A 80 4.35 7.01 -1.31
CA ILE A 80 3.17 7.78 -1.74
C ILE A 80 3.03 7.75 -3.26
N LYS A 81 1.87 8.19 -3.79
CA LYS A 81 1.63 8.18 -5.23
C LYS A 81 2.74 8.92 -5.99
N GLY A 82 3.29 8.25 -7.00
CA GLY A 82 4.35 8.77 -7.86
C GLY A 82 5.77 8.46 -7.38
N ASP A 83 5.95 8.02 -6.13
CA ASP A 83 7.26 7.61 -5.62
C ASP A 83 7.79 6.41 -6.41
N VAL A 84 9.13 6.33 -6.46
CA VAL A 84 9.86 5.22 -7.07
C VAL A 84 10.79 4.63 -6.01
N ILE A 85 10.75 3.30 -5.86
CA ILE A 85 11.62 2.55 -4.95
C ILE A 85 12.32 1.42 -5.70
N SER A 86 13.54 1.09 -5.28
CA SER A 86 14.25 -0.10 -5.77
C SER A 86 14.37 -1.13 -4.65
N ASP A 87 14.25 -2.41 -5.00
CA ASP A 87 14.51 -3.49 -4.06
C ASP A 87 15.91 -4.10 -4.24
N ASN A 88 16.26 -4.99 -3.30
CA ASN A 88 17.56 -5.65 -3.28
C ASN A 88 17.70 -6.74 -4.36
N PHE A 89 16.65 -6.98 -5.15
CA PHE A 89 16.61 -7.96 -6.23
C PHE A 89 16.71 -7.28 -7.60
N GLY A 90 16.96 -5.97 -7.64
CA GLY A 90 17.11 -5.19 -8.86
C GLY A 90 15.80 -4.78 -9.52
N ASN A 91 14.66 -4.92 -8.83
CA ASN A 91 13.39 -4.42 -9.33
C ASN A 91 13.20 -2.95 -8.94
N THR A 92 12.71 -2.15 -9.87
CA THR A 92 12.25 -0.78 -9.62
C THR A 92 10.74 -0.75 -9.67
N PHE A 93 10.13 -0.22 -8.61
CA PHE A 93 8.69 -0.09 -8.48
C PHE A 93 8.28 1.37 -8.44
N LYS A 94 7.22 1.71 -9.18
CA LYS A 94 6.52 2.98 -9.07
C LYS A 94 5.23 2.79 -8.27
N CYS A 95 5.00 3.64 -7.28
CA CYS A 95 3.72 3.70 -6.59
C CYS A 95 2.67 4.36 -7.51
N ILE A 96 1.72 3.57 -7.99
CA ILE A 96 0.68 4.00 -8.92
C ILE A 96 -0.44 4.74 -8.18
N THR A 97 -0.81 4.18 -7.02
CA THR A 97 -1.77 4.79 -6.11
C THR A 97 -1.46 4.32 -4.70
N HIS A 98 -1.71 5.20 -3.75
CA HIS A 98 -1.78 4.89 -2.34
C HIS A 98 -2.91 5.73 -1.77
N TYR A 99 -4.01 5.11 -1.36
CA TYR A 99 -5.18 5.84 -0.86
C TYR A 99 -5.66 5.31 0.48
N ILE A 100 -6.34 6.20 1.20
CA ILE A 100 -6.94 5.95 2.50
C ILE A 100 -8.44 6.20 2.37
N GLU A 101 -9.24 5.26 2.88
CA GLU A 101 -10.67 5.44 3.13
C GLU A 101 -10.89 5.72 4.62
N TYR A 102 -11.73 6.70 4.91
CA TYR A 102 -11.92 7.20 6.28
C TYR A 102 -13.36 7.62 6.57
N GLU A 103 -13.69 7.66 7.86
CA GLU A 103 -14.94 8.21 8.40
C GLU A 103 -14.89 9.74 8.41
N SER A 104 -15.97 10.36 7.92
CA SER A 104 -16.17 11.81 7.91
C SER A 104 -17.06 12.25 9.04
#